data_AF-A0A2R6N2G3-F1
#
_entry.id   AF-A0A2R6N2G3-F1
#
_cell.length_a   1.000
_cell.length_b   1.000
_cell.length_c   1.000
_cell.angle_alpha   90.00
_cell.angle_beta   90.00
_cell.angle_gamma   90.00
#
_symmetry.space_group_name_H-M   'P 1'
#
loop_
_entity.id
_entity.type
_entity.pdbx_description
1 polymer ?
#
loop_
_entity_poly.entity_id
_entity_poly.type
_entity_poly.pdbx_seq_one_letter_code
_entity_poly.pdbx_strand_id
1 'polypeptide(L)'
;MTEQTLPTRAEKVALAPDLRSLSERAIRAWTERMAVRPLGDQYAVDSESGATYVVDPIEGACTCPDQQLRGETCKHLRRVAIEITSRRVPPPGKHRVDCVACGTETLVDRDAAEPPLCPACDLERGEVVLDRETGDRLVVVGVTPDRADEVTIPEMGRTVADHPTNDGYPTDDPVVEAVYLGAVGREQPRRYSFPRSRLRRTDDAALVDAVPLSAEP
;
A
#
# COMPACT_ATOMS: atom_id res chain seq x y z
N MET A 1 20.15 18.84 -31.41
CA MET A 1 19.32 19.14 -30.22
C MET A 1 20.04 18.55 -29.04
N THR A 2 20.66 19.37 -28.22
CA THR A 2 21.54 18.90 -27.14
C THR A 2 20.67 18.69 -25.90
N GLU A 3 20.40 17.43 -25.56
CA GLU A 3 19.86 17.06 -24.25
C GLU A 3 20.86 17.50 -23.18
N GLN A 4 20.53 18.58 -22.48
CA GLN A 4 21.24 18.95 -21.27
C GLN A 4 20.69 18.11 -20.13
N THR A 5 21.37 17.01 -19.84
CA THR A 5 21.18 16.26 -18.60
C THR A 5 21.43 17.21 -17.42
N LEU A 6 20.36 17.57 -16.71
CA LEU A 6 20.47 18.35 -15.47
C LEU A 6 21.32 17.53 -14.47
N PRO A 7 22.42 18.10 -13.92
CA PRO A 7 23.30 17.36 -13.04
C PRO A 7 22.55 16.93 -11.78
N THR A 8 22.61 15.64 -11.47
CA THR A 8 22.03 15.08 -10.23
C THR A 8 22.67 15.77 -9.03
N ARG A 9 21.86 16.45 -8.23
CA ARG A 9 22.33 17.23 -7.08
C ARG A 9 22.91 16.26 -6.03
N ALA A 10 24.22 16.32 -5.81
CA ALA A 10 24.95 15.40 -4.91
C ALA A 10 24.79 15.73 -3.41
N GLU A 11 24.27 16.92 -3.09
CA GLU A 11 24.09 17.38 -1.72
C GLU A 11 22.73 16.97 -1.15
N LYS A 12 22.70 16.52 0.10
CA LYS A 12 21.46 16.20 0.82
C LYS A 12 20.73 17.52 1.14
N VAL A 13 19.63 17.79 0.46
CA VAL A 13 18.79 18.99 0.66
C VAL A 13 17.45 18.59 1.27
N ALA A 14 16.87 19.45 2.10
CA ALA A 14 15.51 19.27 2.61
C ALA A 14 14.47 19.25 1.48
N LEU A 15 13.45 18.39 1.63
CA LEU A 15 12.29 18.35 0.73
C LEU A 15 11.46 19.64 0.80
N ALA A 16 11.48 20.34 1.94
CA ALA A 16 10.88 21.65 2.08
C ALA A 16 11.73 22.68 1.30
N PRO A 17 11.18 23.31 0.24
CA PRO A 17 11.99 24.17 -0.61
C PRO A 17 12.25 25.53 0.05
N ASP A 18 13.42 26.11 -0.24
CA ASP A 18 13.65 27.53 0.04
C ASP A 18 12.82 28.35 -0.96
N LEU A 19 11.72 28.95 -0.48
CA LEU A 19 10.80 29.73 -1.32
C LEU A 19 11.49 30.87 -2.07
N ARG A 20 12.60 31.42 -1.55
CA ARG A 20 13.35 32.50 -2.22
C ARG A 20 14.05 32.04 -3.49
N SER A 21 14.28 30.73 -3.63
CA SER A 21 14.91 30.12 -4.79
C SER A 21 13.90 29.62 -5.85
N LEU A 22 12.60 29.70 -5.55
CA LEU A 22 11.54 29.20 -6.42
C LEU A 22 11.05 30.27 -7.40
N SER A 23 10.54 29.84 -8.56
CA SER A 23 9.79 30.72 -9.45
C SER A 23 8.51 31.20 -8.78
N GLU A 24 7.98 32.36 -9.18
CA GLU A 24 6.76 32.93 -8.61
C GLU A 24 5.59 31.93 -8.62
N ARG A 25 5.43 31.17 -9.71
CA ARG A 25 4.40 30.13 -9.82
C ARG A 25 4.61 28.98 -8.84
N ALA A 26 5.87 28.60 -8.58
CA ALA A 26 6.19 27.60 -7.58
C ALA A 26 5.94 28.15 -6.16
N ILE A 27 6.27 29.40 -5.86
CA ILE A 27 5.92 30.05 -4.58
C ILE A 27 4.40 30.00 -4.37
N ARG A 28 3.61 30.45 -5.35
CA ARG A 28 2.14 30.45 -5.27
C ARG A 28 1.57 29.04 -5.10
N ALA A 29 2.18 28.04 -5.74
CA ALA A 29 1.79 26.64 -5.54
C ALA A 29 1.99 26.15 -4.10
N TRP A 30 2.92 26.73 -3.35
CA TRP A 30 3.11 26.44 -1.92
C TRP A 30 2.25 27.31 -1.01
N THR A 31 2.09 28.60 -1.33
CA THR A 31 1.55 29.59 -0.39
C THR A 31 0.08 29.95 -0.56
N GLU A 32 -0.49 29.84 -1.77
CA GLU A 32 -1.91 30.16 -1.96
C GLU A 32 -2.81 29.11 -1.33
N ARG A 33 -3.96 29.58 -0.81
CA ARG A 33 -5.02 28.73 -0.29
C ARG A 33 -5.68 27.98 -1.45
N MET A 34 -5.31 26.72 -1.61
CA MET A 34 -5.91 25.81 -2.58
C MET A 34 -6.34 24.53 -1.86
N ALA A 35 -7.48 23.98 -2.26
CA ALA A 35 -7.90 22.65 -1.85
C ALA A 35 -7.73 21.69 -3.04
N VAL A 36 -7.21 20.50 -2.77
CA VAL A 36 -7.04 19.45 -3.78
C VAL A 36 -7.90 18.26 -3.40
N ARG A 37 -8.72 17.79 -4.34
CA ARG A 37 -9.62 16.64 -4.15
C ARG A 37 -9.42 15.64 -5.29
N PRO A 38 -9.27 14.33 -5.00
CA PRO A 38 -9.13 13.31 -6.04
C PRO A 38 -10.43 13.15 -6.84
N LEU A 39 -10.28 12.89 -8.14
CA LEU A 39 -11.33 12.59 -9.13
C LEU A 39 -10.86 11.42 -9.99
N GLY A 40 -10.88 10.22 -9.43
CA GLY A 40 -10.18 9.09 -10.03
C GLY A 40 -8.67 9.37 -10.06
N ASP A 41 -8.05 9.32 -11.24
CA ASP A 41 -6.62 9.59 -11.43
C ASP A 41 -6.30 11.06 -11.70
N GLN A 42 -7.34 11.88 -11.79
CA GLN A 42 -7.27 13.32 -11.91
C GLN A 42 -7.59 14.01 -10.57
N TYR A 43 -7.38 15.32 -10.50
CA TYR A 43 -7.54 16.09 -9.27
C TYR A 43 -8.27 17.39 -9.56
N ALA A 44 -9.33 17.68 -8.80
CA ALA A 44 -9.91 19.01 -8.74
C ALA A 44 -9.07 19.88 -7.80
N VAL A 45 -8.67 21.05 -8.29
CA VAL A 45 -7.96 22.07 -7.52
C VAL A 45 -8.86 23.30 -7.42
N ASP A 46 -9.42 23.51 -6.24
CA ASP A 46 -10.17 24.72 -5.90
C ASP A 46 -9.14 25.82 -5.57
N SER A 47 -9.06 26.83 -6.45
CA SER A 47 -8.07 27.91 -6.36
C SER A 47 -8.49 29.04 -5.42
N GLU A 48 -7.54 29.86 -4.98
CA GLU A 48 -7.83 31.02 -4.12
C GLU A 48 -8.77 32.04 -4.78
N SER A 49 -8.80 32.11 -6.12
CA SER A 49 -9.73 32.97 -6.85
C SER A 49 -11.17 32.41 -6.92
N GLY A 50 -11.44 31.24 -6.34
CA GLY A 50 -12.75 30.58 -6.37
C GLY A 50 -13.03 29.76 -7.63
N ALA A 51 -12.07 29.67 -8.56
CA ALA A 51 -12.19 28.81 -9.74
C ALA A 51 -11.69 27.40 -9.43
N THR A 52 -12.31 26.37 -10.02
CA THR A 52 -11.87 24.98 -9.91
C THR A 52 -11.27 24.52 -11.24
N TYR A 53 -10.10 23.90 -11.18
CA TYR A 53 -9.42 23.33 -12.34
C TYR A 53 -9.21 21.83 -12.15
N VAL A 54 -9.29 21.07 -13.24
CA VAL A 54 -9.00 19.64 -13.25
C VAL A 54 -7.56 19.45 -13.71
N VAL A 55 -6.80 18.69 -12.95
CA VAL A 55 -5.38 18.41 -13.17
C VAL A 55 -5.19 16.92 -13.41
N ASP A 56 -4.49 16.61 -14.48
CA ASP A 56 -4.01 15.27 -14.79
C ASP A 56 -2.49 15.25 -14.64
N PRO A 57 -1.95 14.71 -13.53
CA PRO A 57 -0.51 14.68 -13.32
C PRO A 57 0.20 13.65 -14.20
N ILE A 58 -0.51 12.67 -14.80
CA ILE A 58 0.06 11.66 -15.69
C ILE A 58 0.34 12.31 -17.04
N GLU A 59 -0.66 12.96 -17.61
CA GLU A 59 -0.54 13.68 -18.89
C GLU A 59 0.18 15.04 -18.72
N GLY A 60 0.45 15.44 -17.47
CA GLY A 60 0.94 16.77 -17.16
C GLY A 60 -0.04 17.86 -17.60
N ALA A 61 -1.35 17.58 -17.62
CA ALA A 61 -2.43 18.44 -18.10
C ALA A 61 -3.16 19.17 -16.95
N CYS A 62 -3.76 20.30 -17.26
CA CYS A 62 -4.51 21.15 -16.33
C CYS A 62 -5.47 22.05 -17.11
N THR A 63 -6.74 22.07 -16.73
CA THR A 63 -7.76 22.90 -17.39
C THR A 63 -7.65 24.40 -17.11
N CYS A 64 -6.59 24.86 -16.43
CA CYS A 64 -6.38 26.28 -16.20
C CYS A 64 -5.90 27.02 -17.47
N PRO A 65 -6.23 28.32 -17.62
CA PRO A 65 -5.81 29.12 -18.77
C PRO A 65 -4.29 29.17 -18.97
N ASP A 66 -3.53 29.18 -17.87
CA ASP A 66 -2.06 29.19 -17.92
C ASP A 66 -1.50 28.02 -18.71
N GLN A 67 -2.07 26.83 -18.54
CA GLN A 67 -1.63 25.69 -19.32
C GLN A 67 -2.27 25.68 -20.70
N GLN A 68 -3.60 25.83 -20.79
CA GLN A 68 -4.31 25.71 -22.08
C GLN A 68 -3.81 26.71 -23.13
N LEU A 69 -3.38 27.90 -22.70
CA LEU A 69 -2.95 28.97 -23.61
C LEU A 69 -1.43 29.04 -23.78
N ARG A 70 -0.64 28.63 -22.77
CA ARG A 70 0.83 28.83 -22.77
C ARG A 70 1.63 27.54 -22.74
N GLY A 71 1.00 26.39 -22.50
CA GLY A 71 1.68 25.08 -22.38
C GLY A 71 2.65 24.99 -21.20
N GLU A 72 2.66 25.96 -20.29
CA GLU A 72 3.58 25.99 -19.17
C GLU A 72 3.12 25.09 -18.02
N THR A 73 4.06 24.55 -17.23
CA THR A 73 3.71 23.95 -15.94
C THR A 73 3.09 25.04 -15.06
N CYS A 74 1.80 24.91 -14.76
CA CYS A 74 1.06 25.87 -13.94
C CYS A 74 1.29 25.63 -12.43
N LYS A 75 0.75 26.53 -11.58
CA LYS A 75 0.78 26.36 -10.13
C LYS A 75 -0.07 25.17 -9.65
N HIS A 76 -1.14 24.82 -10.37
CA HIS A 76 -2.05 23.73 -9.99
C HIS A 76 -1.39 22.36 -10.13
N LEU A 77 -0.64 22.13 -11.22
CA LEU A 77 0.19 20.92 -11.39
C LEU A 77 1.21 20.77 -10.26
N ARG A 78 1.89 21.87 -9.90
CA ARG A 78 2.83 21.87 -8.77
C ARG A 78 2.13 21.59 -7.44
N ARG A 79 0.96 22.21 -7.19
CA ARG A 79 0.17 21.96 -5.99
C ARG A 79 -0.25 20.50 -5.89
N VAL A 80 -0.74 19.87 -6.96
CA VAL A 80 -1.08 18.43 -6.97
C VAL A 80 0.14 17.57 -6.65
N ALA A 81 1.29 17.84 -7.27
CA ALA A 81 2.53 17.12 -6.96
C ALA A 81 2.94 17.27 -5.48
N ILE A 82 2.79 18.46 -4.89
CA ILE A 82 3.06 18.73 -3.48
C ILE A 82 2.13 17.91 -2.57
N GLU A 83 0.82 17.92 -2.83
CA GLU A 83 -0.18 17.21 -2.00
C GLU A 83 0.00 15.69 -2.08
N ILE A 84 0.29 15.14 -3.27
CA ILE A 84 0.61 13.71 -3.45
C ILE A 84 1.88 13.35 -2.67
N THR A 85 2.96 14.11 -2.86
CA THR A 85 4.26 13.83 -2.21
C THR A 85 4.17 13.98 -0.68
N SER A 86 3.31 14.89 -0.21
CA SER A 86 3.01 15.09 1.21
C SER A 86 2.01 14.07 1.77
N ARG A 87 1.57 13.09 0.96
CA ARG A 87 0.60 12.04 1.29
C ARG A 87 -0.78 12.57 1.73
N ARG A 88 -1.10 13.82 1.38
CA ARG A 88 -2.39 14.47 1.70
C ARG A 88 -3.51 14.08 0.76
N VAL A 89 -3.17 13.70 -0.47
CA VAL A 89 -4.07 13.01 -1.40
C VAL A 89 -3.42 11.70 -1.88
N PRO A 90 -4.21 10.68 -2.24
CA PRO A 90 -3.66 9.47 -2.87
C PRO A 90 -2.97 9.84 -4.19
N PRO A 91 -1.91 9.11 -4.61
CA PRO A 91 -1.36 9.22 -5.96
C PRO A 91 -2.31 8.60 -7.00
N PRO A 92 -2.10 8.87 -8.30
CA PRO A 92 -2.86 8.21 -9.37
C PRO A 92 -2.75 6.69 -9.27
N GLY A 93 -3.83 5.99 -9.62
CA GLY A 93 -3.96 4.54 -9.53
C GLY A 93 -4.22 4.01 -8.12
N LYS A 94 -4.18 4.85 -7.07
CA LYS A 94 -4.42 4.44 -5.68
C LYS A 94 -5.63 5.12 -5.08
N HIS A 95 -6.16 4.55 -4.01
CA HIS A 95 -7.19 5.17 -3.18
C HIS A 95 -6.95 4.86 -1.69
N ARG A 96 -7.52 5.70 -0.80
CA ARG A 96 -7.49 5.48 0.64
C ARG A 96 -8.59 4.53 1.03
N VAL A 97 -8.25 3.56 1.85
CA VAL A 97 -9.15 2.60 2.49
C VAL A 97 -8.65 2.28 3.88
N ASP A 98 -9.55 1.86 4.76
CA ASP A 98 -9.16 1.28 6.02
C ASP A 98 -8.77 -0.19 5.80
N CYS A 99 -7.62 -0.60 6.35
CA CYS A 99 -7.20 -1.99 6.31
C CYS A 99 -8.22 -2.87 7.01
N VAL A 100 -8.80 -3.87 6.32
CA VAL A 100 -9.85 -4.72 6.90
C VAL A 100 -9.36 -5.53 8.11
N ALA A 101 -8.06 -5.77 8.23
CA ALA A 101 -7.51 -6.58 9.31
C ALA A 101 -7.04 -5.78 10.55
N CYS A 102 -6.86 -4.45 10.45
CA CYS A 102 -6.36 -3.65 11.58
C CYS A 102 -6.93 -2.23 11.68
N GLY A 103 -7.78 -1.81 10.74
CA GLY A 103 -8.42 -0.50 10.70
C GLY A 103 -7.48 0.67 10.39
N THR A 104 -6.20 0.43 10.07
CA THR A 104 -5.27 1.52 9.73
C THR A 104 -5.55 2.00 8.31
N GLU A 105 -5.72 3.32 8.13
CA GLU A 105 -5.83 3.94 6.81
C GLU A 105 -4.58 3.62 5.98
N THR A 106 -4.79 3.11 4.77
CA THR A 106 -3.73 2.73 3.84
C THR A 106 -4.08 3.13 2.41
N LEU A 107 -3.04 3.21 1.57
CA LEU A 107 -3.20 3.40 0.14
C LEU A 107 -3.08 2.05 -0.55
N VAL A 108 -4.16 1.62 -1.20
CA VAL A 108 -4.17 0.41 -2.04
C VAL A 108 -4.33 0.79 -3.50
N ASP A 109 -3.89 -0.09 -4.39
CA ASP A 109 -4.16 0.09 -5.82
C ASP A 109 -5.67 0.00 -6.07
N ARG A 110 -6.19 0.84 -6.97
CA ARG A 110 -7.62 0.92 -7.27
C ARG A 110 -8.18 -0.40 -7.76
N ASP A 111 -7.38 -1.13 -8.53
CA ASP A 111 -7.76 -2.39 -9.14
C ASP A 111 -7.18 -3.60 -8.38
N ALA A 112 -6.68 -3.39 -7.15
CA ALA A 112 -6.20 -4.49 -6.33
C ALA A 112 -7.33 -5.49 -6.05
N ALA A 113 -7.03 -6.77 -6.15
CA ALA A 113 -7.94 -7.82 -5.71
C ALA A 113 -8.13 -7.73 -4.18
N GLU A 114 -9.37 -7.84 -3.73
CA GLU A 114 -9.74 -7.85 -2.31
C GLU A 114 -9.06 -9.02 -1.56
N PRO A 115 -8.74 -8.85 -0.27
CA PRO A 115 -9.11 -7.75 0.61
C PRO A 115 -8.11 -6.57 0.65
N PRO A 116 -8.56 -5.33 0.91
CA PRO A 116 -7.66 -4.20 1.06
C PRO A 116 -6.89 -4.28 2.39
N LEU A 117 -5.60 -4.58 2.29
CA LEU A 117 -4.70 -4.72 3.44
C LEU A 117 -3.62 -3.63 3.42
N CYS A 118 -3.22 -3.15 4.60
CA CYS A 118 -2.03 -2.30 4.68
C CYS A 118 -0.76 -3.14 4.52
N PRO A 119 0.41 -2.54 4.20
CA PRO A 119 1.64 -3.30 3.97
C PRO A 119 2.09 -4.19 5.13
N ALA A 120 1.69 -3.88 6.37
CA ALA A 120 1.97 -4.73 7.53
C ALA A 120 1.01 -5.93 7.66
N CYS A 121 -0.11 -5.88 6.94
CA CYS A 121 -1.17 -6.87 6.96
C CYS A 121 -1.26 -7.75 5.73
N ASP A 122 -0.80 -7.22 4.60
CA ASP A 122 -0.69 -7.95 3.35
C ASP A 122 0.43 -8.99 3.44
N LEU A 123 0.06 -10.25 3.63
CA LEU A 123 1.00 -11.36 3.71
C LEU A 123 1.19 -11.99 2.33
N GLU A 124 2.42 -11.99 1.83
CA GLU A 124 2.68 -12.45 0.47
C GLU A 124 2.73 -13.98 0.41
N ARG A 125 2.35 -14.53 -0.74
CA ARG A 125 2.49 -15.96 -0.99
C ARG A 125 3.97 -16.38 -0.88
N GLY A 126 4.23 -17.41 -0.09
CA GLY A 126 5.58 -17.92 0.18
C GLY A 126 6.25 -17.29 1.41
N GLU A 127 5.65 -16.26 2.00
CA GLU A 127 6.16 -15.64 3.21
C GLU A 127 6.11 -16.60 4.41
N VAL A 128 7.15 -16.57 5.26
CA VAL A 128 7.21 -17.37 6.49
C VAL A 128 6.70 -16.57 7.68
N VAL A 129 5.59 -17.02 8.25
CA VAL A 129 4.91 -16.40 9.39
C VAL A 129 4.94 -17.31 10.61
N LEU A 130 4.77 -16.70 11.78
CA LEU A 130 4.67 -17.35 13.07
C LEU A 130 3.20 -17.43 13.48
N ASP A 131 2.73 -18.62 13.85
CA ASP A 131 1.49 -18.78 14.59
C ASP A 131 1.69 -18.31 16.04
N ARG A 132 0.94 -17.28 16.44
CA ARG A 132 1.03 -16.73 17.80
C ARG A 132 0.56 -17.69 18.88
N GLU A 133 -0.31 -18.64 18.55
CA GLU A 133 -0.87 -19.58 19.53
C GLU A 133 0.10 -20.73 19.84
N THR A 134 0.79 -21.24 18.82
CA THR A 134 1.66 -22.42 18.97
C THR A 134 3.15 -22.09 18.92
N GLY A 135 3.52 -20.94 18.33
CA GLY A 135 4.90 -20.62 18.00
C GLY A 135 5.43 -21.36 16.77
N ASP A 136 4.58 -22.07 16.03
CA ASP A 136 4.98 -22.78 14.83
C ASP A 136 5.20 -21.83 13.66
N ARG A 137 6.06 -22.24 12.73
CA ARG A 137 6.29 -21.52 11.48
C ARG A 137 5.42 -22.09 10.36
N LEU A 138 4.78 -21.19 9.61
CA LEU A 138 3.95 -21.52 8.47
C LEU A 138 4.41 -20.74 7.24
N VAL A 139 4.20 -21.33 6.07
CA VAL A 139 4.36 -20.68 4.78
C VAL A 139 2.99 -20.26 4.28
N VAL A 140 2.85 -18.97 3.97
CA VAL A 140 1.60 -18.38 3.46
C VAL A 140 1.32 -18.90 2.05
N VAL A 141 0.11 -19.41 1.83
CA VAL A 141 -0.40 -19.78 0.50
C VAL A 141 -1.09 -18.58 -0.15
N GLY A 142 -1.81 -17.80 0.65
CA GLY A 142 -2.42 -16.52 0.27
C GLY A 142 -3.38 -16.02 1.34
N VAL A 143 -3.69 -14.73 1.29
CA VAL A 143 -4.82 -14.15 2.02
C VAL A 143 -6.05 -14.22 1.13
N THR A 144 -7.15 -14.69 1.70
CA THR A 144 -8.44 -14.83 1.02
C THR A 144 -9.34 -13.64 1.34
N PRO A 145 -10.31 -13.30 0.46
CA PRO A 145 -11.29 -12.27 0.76
C PRO A 145 -12.34 -12.72 1.79
N ASP A 146 -12.43 -14.02 2.06
CA ASP A 146 -13.41 -14.58 2.98
C ASP A 146 -13.07 -14.28 4.45
N ARG A 147 -14.10 -14.06 5.26
CA ARG A 147 -13.95 -13.81 6.69
C ARG A 147 -13.89 -15.09 7.51
N ALA A 148 -13.28 -15.01 8.69
CA ALA A 148 -13.14 -16.16 9.58
C ALA A 148 -14.50 -16.75 10.03
N ASP A 149 -15.56 -15.93 10.13
CA ASP A 149 -16.94 -16.35 10.43
C ASP A 149 -17.67 -16.99 9.23
N GLU A 150 -17.10 -16.93 8.03
CA GLU A 150 -17.69 -17.47 6.80
C GLU A 150 -17.04 -18.78 6.37
N VAL A 151 -15.73 -18.95 6.64
CA VAL A 151 -14.97 -20.14 6.25
C VAL A 151 -15.20 -21.28 7.23
N THR A 152 -15.80 -22.37 6.77
CA THR A 152 -16.00 -23.59 7.57
C THR A 152 -14.81 -24.54 7.47
N ILE A 153 -14.36 -25.06 8.62
CA ILE A 153 -13.38 -26.15 8.70
C ILE A 153 -14.13 -27.49 8.58
N PRO A 154 -14.09 -28.20 7.43
CA PRO A 154 -15.01 -29.31 7.16
C PRO A 154 -14.89 -30.46 8.16
N GLU A 155 -13.66 -30.76 8.62
CA GLU A 155 -13.40 -31.84 9.58
C GLU A 155 -14.02 -31.59 10.96
N MET A 156 -14.30 -30.34 11.31
CA MET A 156 -14.78 -29.94 12.63
C MET A 156 -16.21 -29.38 12.63
N GLY A 157 -16.79 -29.14 11.45
CA GLY A 157 -18.16 -28.63 11.29
C GLY A 157 -18.40 -27.26 11.92
N ARG A 158 -17.36 -26.43 12.04
CA ARG A 158 -17.40 -25.09 12.64
C ARG A 158 -16.58 -24.10 11.80
N THR A 159 -16.80 -22.81 11.98
CA THR A 159 -16.07 -21.77 11.25
C THR A 159 -14.62 -21.66 11.73
N VAL A 160 -13.78 -20.94 10.98
CA VAL A 160 -12.44 -20.57 11.43
C VAL A 160 -12.54 -19.72 12.69
N ALA A 161 -13.48 -18.78 12.76
CA ALA A 161 -13.72 -17.95 13.95
C ALA A 161 -14.14 -18.78 15.18
N ASP A 162 -15.01 -19.78 15.01
CA ASP A 162 -15.53 -20.62 16.10
C ASP A 162 -14.57 -21.75 16.53
N HIS A 163 -13.38 -21.83 15.93
CA HIS A 163 -12.39 -22.81 16.34
C HIS A 163 -11.82 -22.43 17.72
N PRO A 164 -11.76 -23.34 18.72
CA PRO A 164 -11.39 -22.98 20.09
C PRO A 164 -9.99 -22.34 20.25
N THR A 165 -9.07 -22.64 19.34
CA THR A 165 -7.72 -22.00 19.33
C THR A 165 -7.71 -20.63 18.66
N ASN A 166 -8.86 -20.15 18.16
CA ASN A 166 -9.04 -18.81 17.62
C ASN A 166 -9.86 -17.91 18.55
N ASP A 167 -10.16 -18.36 19.77
CA ASP A 167 -10.81 -17.54 20.79
C ASP A 167 -9.99 -16.27 21.05
N GLY A 168 -10.61 -15.10 20.87
CA GLY A 168 -9.97 -13.78 21.07
C GLY A 168 -9.44 -13.11 19.80
N TYR A 169 -9.52 -13.76 18.64
CA TYR A 169 -9.30 -13.12 17.34
C TYR A 169 -10.61 -12.53 16.79
N PRO A 170 -10.57 -11.47 15.95
CA PRO A 170 -11.78 -10.90 15.36
C PRO A 170 -12.52 -11.94 14.51
N THR A 171 -13.85 -11.99 14.64
CA THR A 171 -14.68 -12.96 13.90
C THR A 171 -14.72 -12.62 12.41
N ASP A 172 -14.57 -11.35 12.06
CA ASP A 172 -14.54 -10.80 10.71
C ASP A 172 -13.13 -10.71 10.11
N ASP A 173 -12.12 -11.25 10.79
CA ASP A 173 -10.72 -11.22 10.34
C ASP A 173 -10.56 -11.98 9.01
N PRO A 174 -9.83 -11.44 8.01
CA PRO A 174 -9.58 -12.16 6.77
C PRO A 174 -8.91 -13.51 7.01
N VAL A 175 -9.26 -14.51 6.22
CA VAL A 175 -8.65 -15.84 6.34
C VAL A 175 -7.35 -15.92 5.54
N VAL A 176 -6.32 -16.45 6.19
CA VAL A 176 -5.04 -16.80 5.56
C VAL A 176 -4.98 -18.32 5.39
N GLU A 177 -4.76 -18.77 4.15
CA GLU A 177 -4.37 -20.15 3.88
C GLU A 177 -2.87 -20.30 4.12
N ALA A 178 -2.46 -21.28 4.90
CA ALA A 178 -1.06 -21.54 5.20
C ALA A 178 -0.76 -23.04 5.34
N VAL A 179 0.52 -23.38 5.21
CA VAL A 179 1.05 -24.74 5.37
C VAL A 179 2.16 -24.69 6.41
N TYR A 180 2.19 -25.63 7.35
CA TYR A 180 3.31 -25.74 8.29
C TYR A 180 4.65 -25.93 7.55
N LEU A 181 5.67 -25.17 7.96
CA LEU A 181 6.98 -25.17 7.31
C LEU A 181 7.58 -26.58 7.19
N GLY A 182 7.44 -27.42 8.21
CA GLY A 182 7.91 -28.82 8.20
C GLY A 182 7.17 -29.76 7.25
N ALA A 183 6.08 -29.32 6.63
CA ALA A 183 5.34 -30.07 5.61
C ALA A 183 5.64 -29.60 4.17
N VAL A 184 6.42 -28.54 4.00
CA VAL A 184 6.83 -28.03 2.68
C VAL A 184 7.70 -29.09 1.98
N GLY A 185 7.44 -29.32 0.69
CA GLY A 185 8.13 -30.34 -0.12
C GLY A 185 7.46 -31.72 -0.12
N ARG A 186 6.39 -31.92 0.66
CA ARG A 186 5.51 -33.09 0.50
C ARG A 186 4.71 -32.95 -0.80
N GLU A 187 4.35 -34.07 -1.43
CA GLU A 187 3.59 -34.05 -2.69
C GLU A 187 2.24 -33.31 -2.57
N GLN A 188 1.58 -33.40 -1.41
CA GLN A 188 0.32 -32.71 -1.12
C GLN A 188 0.29 -32.26 0.34
N PRO A 189 0.89 -31.11 0.67
CA PRO A 189 0.83 -30.60 2.03
C PRO A 189 -0.58 -30.15 2.37
N ARG A 190 -1.05 -30.52 3.57
CA ARG A 190 -2.35 -30.07 4.08
C ARG A 190 -2.33 -28.56 4.29
N ARG A 191 -3.34 -27.88 3.72
CA ARG A 191 -3.59 -26.46 3.93
C ARG A 191 -4.47 -26.25 5.16
N TYR A 192 -4.21 -25.17 5.87
CA TYR A 192 -4.92 -24.76 7.06
C TYR A 192 -5.36 -23.31 6.90
N SER A 193 -6.51 -22.99 7.49
CA SER A 193 -7.11 -21.65 7.47
C SER A 193 -6.99 -21.03 8.84
N PHE A 194 -6.46 -19.82 8.91
CA PHE A 194 -6.27 -19.07 10.16
C PHE A 194 -6.84 -17.64 10.03
N PRO A 195 -7.33 -17.03 11.12
CA PRO A 195 -7.52 -15.58 11.16
C PRO A 195 -6.19 -14.89 10.87
N ARG A 196 -6.17 -13.88 10.00
CA ARG A 196 -4.94 -13.16 9.63
C ARG A 196 -4.18 -12.71 10.88
N SER A 197 -4.85 -12.06 11.83
CA SER A 197 -4.24 -11.46 13.01
C SER A 197 -3.59 -12.47 13.99
N ARG A 198 -3.86 -13.77 13.82
CA ARG A 198 -3.15 -14.88 14.49
C ARG A 198 -1.75 -15.09 13.93
N LEU A 199 -1.52 -14.78 12.66
CA LEU A 199 -0.24 -14.95 12.00
C LEU A 199 0.57 -13.67 12.07
N ARG A 200 1.82 -13.79 12.52
CA ARG A 200 2.76 -12.67 12.64
C ARG A 200 3.91 -12.84 11.66
N ARG A 201 4.29 -11.76 10.96
CA ARG A 201 5.54 -11.72 10.21
C ARG A 201 6.73 -12.02 11.12
N THR A 202 7.65 -12.85 10.63
CA THR A 202 8.94 -13.05 11.29
C THR A 202 9.88 -11.98 10.76
N ASP A 203 10.67 -11.32 11.61
CA ASP A 203 11.72 -10.44 11.10
C ASP A 203 12.78 -11.29 10.37
N ASP A 204 12.98 -11.05 9.08
CA ASP A 204 13.83 -11.83 8.16
C ASP A 204 15.32 -11.94 8.56
N ALA A 205 15.77 -11.22 9.59
CA ALA A 205 17.13 -11.29 10.09
C ALA A 205 17.55 -12.69 10.58
N ALA A 206 16.61 -13.63 10.75
CA ALA A 206 16.87 -15.00 11.20
C ALA A 206 16.81 -16.07 10.07
N LEU A 207 16.61 -15.69 8.79
CA LEU A 207 16.40 -16.66 7.70
C LEU A 207 17.67 -17.15 6.99
N VAL A 208 18.84 -16.53 7.21
CA VAL A 208 20.08 -16.95 6.51
C VAL A 208 20.84 -18.08 7.24
N ASP A 209 20.56 -18.34 8.52
CA ASP A 209 21.33 -19.30 9.33
C ASP A 209 20.78 -20.75 9.36
N ALA A 210 19.65 -21.04 8.71
CA ALA A 210 18.95 -22.32 8.86
C ALA A 210 18.92 -23.22 7.62
N VAL A 211 19.53 -22.83 6.50
CA VAL A 211 19.70 -23.74 5.35
C VAL A 211 21.16 -24.20 5.30
N PRO A 212 21.52 -25.35 5.86
CA PRO A 212 22.79 -25.97 5.51
C PRO A 212 22.70 -26.31 4.02
N LEU A 213 23.53 -25.66 3.21
CA LEU A 213 23.87 -26.12 1.88
C LEU A 213 24.45 -27.52 2.05
N SER A 214 23.67 -28.55 1.74
CA SER A 214 24.18 -29.90 1.58
C SER A 214 25.22 -29.85 0.45
N ALA A 215 26.49 -29.83 0.85
CA ALA A 215 27.59 -30.18 -0.03
C ALA A 215 27.57 -31.70 -0.20
N GLU A 216 27.34 -32.17 -1.41
CA GLU A 216 27.54 -33.57 -1.79
C GLU A 216 28.83 -33.68 -2.63
N PRO A 217 29.47 -34.87 -2.61
CA PRO A 217 30.93 -35.04 -2.69
C PRO A 217 31.54 -35.03 -4.09
#